data_AF-A0A7W3YFL3-F1
#
_entry.id   AF-A0A7W3YFL3-F1
#
_cell.length_a   1.000
_cell.length_b   1.000
_cell.length_c   1.000
_cell.angle_alpha   90.00
_cell.angle_beta   90.00
_cell.angle_gamma   90.00
#
_symmetry.space_group_name_H-M   'P 1'
#
loop_
_entity.id
_entity.type
_entity.pdbx_description
1 polymer ?
#
loop_
_entity_poly.entity_id
_entity_poly.type
_entity_poly.pdbx_seq_one_letter_code
_entity_poly.pdbx_strand_id
1 'polypeptide(L)'
;MPLRLRTSPPTLRASFAIPPVLAALLLLAGCGADPSTPAAQAPADESVEDDAVTGAAPPPDAAFDATLDLVNNNGTIRYHGRVEGEATRDAILRAIGGAFEAGEASGDIQIDPNATAPGWIRGLPAFLEAFDIPGAAVGFEGDTLELTGRLDQEQRARLTDAARRQFPGARLTGLFVGAGAEDAAAIAALAALGPESAASEVEQALNSLQVAFEPYSAKVSSESLATVAQAGQAIAAMPPGRRIEIAGHARGSGDAAIDEALARQRADAVKVQLIVNGANPARIEVRGDVATDPHAPRADSVTFRVLN
;
A
#
# COMPACT_ATOMS: atom_id res chain seq x y z
N MET A 1 50.28 -23.55 -3.00
CA MET A 1 49.95 -23.83 -1.59
C MET A 1 51.03 -23.15 -0.75
N PRO A 2 50.73 -22.33 0.27
CA PRO A 2 49.76 -22.55 1.36
C PRO A 2 48.30 -22.25 0.98
N LEU A 3 47.22 -22.73 1.63
CA LEU A 3 46.84 -22.90 3.05
C LEU A 3 46.26 -21.61 3.70
N ARG A 4 45.07 -21.75 4.30
CA ARG A 4 44.17 -20.66 4.77
C ARG A 4 44.60 -20.06 6.10
N LEU A 5 44.19 -18.81 6.35
CA LEU A 5 43.73 -18.38 7.67
C LEU A 5 42.51 -17.45 7.53
N ARG A 6 41.79 -17.22 8.64
CA ARG A 6 40.42 -16.67 8.68
C ARG A 6 40.32 -15.61 9.80
N THR A 7 40.02 -14.36 9.45
CA THR A 7 39.90 -13.25 10.41
C THR A 7 38.75 -12.31 10.04
N SER A 8 37.78 -12.14 10.94
CA SER A 8 36.65 -11.22 10.79
C SER A 8 36.99 -9.81 11.34
N PRO A 9 36.37 -8.74 10.82
CA PRO A 9 36.13 -7.51 11.57
C PRO A 9 34.90 -7.66 12.51
N PRO A 10 34.71 -6.76 13.51
CA PRO A 10 33.85 -7.02 14.67
C PRO A 10 32.41 -6.52 14.54
N THR A 11 31.50 -7.18 15.26
CA THR A 11 30.17 -6.69 15.61
C THR A 11 30.23 -5.73 16.81
N LEU A 12 29.77 -4.49 16.64
CA LEU A 12 29.48 -3.60 17.78
C LEU A 12 28.04 -3.84 18.27
N ARG A 13 27.90 -4.44 19.46
CA ARG A 13 26.67 -4.37 20.25
C ARG A 13 26.61 -3.03 20.97
N ALA A 14 25.64 -2.19 20.62
CA ALA A 14 25.26 -1.04 21.43
C ALA A 14 24.21 -1.46 22.47
N SER A 15 24.67 -2.05 23.59
CA SER A 15 23.84 -2.16 24.79
C SER A 15 23.92 -0.87 25.59
N PHE A 16 22.79 -0.25 25.91
CA PHE A 16 22.69 0.78 26.94
C PHE A 16 21.62 0.40 27.95
N ALA A 17 21.90 0.66 29.22
CA ALA A 17 21.14 0.12 30.34
C ALA A 17 20.36 1.20 31.10
N ILE A 18 19.27 0.76 31.72
CA ILE A 18 18.48 1.48 32.72
C ILE A 18 19.34 1.68 33.99
N PRO A 19 19.30 2.86 34.62
CA PRO A 19 18.99 2.95 36.05
C PRO A 19 18.01 4.12 36.39
N PRO A 20 17.53 4.28 37.65
CA PRO A 20 16.12 4.66 37.92
C PRO A 20 15.95 5.83 38.93
N VAL A 21 14.82 5.85 39.68
CA VAL A 21 14.54 6.70 40.88
C VAL A 21 14.07 8.14 40.51
N LEU A 22 13.16 8.86 41.20
CA LEU A 22 12.72 8.94 42.62
C LEU A 22 11.19 9.20 42.76
N ALA A 23 10.63 9.10 43.99
CA ALA A 23 9.24 9.49 44.32
C ALA A 23 9.11 10.38 45.59
N ALA A 24 8.29 11.44 45.52
CA ALA A 24 7.65 12.24 46.60
C ALA A 24 6.57 13.15 45.95
N LEU A 25 5.41 13.59 46.51
CA LEU A 25 4.73 13.55 47.83
C LEU A 25 4.83 14.87 48.68
N LEU A 26 3.70 15.21 49.36
CA LEU A 26 3.38 16.38 50.25
C LEU A 26 3.10 17.75 49.55
N LEU A 27 1.86 18.28 49.59
CA LEU A 27 1.28 19.33 50.52
C LEU A 27 1.57 20.80 50.08
N LEU A 28 0.87 21.91 50.42
CA LEU A 28 -0.28 22.37 51.27
C LEU A 28 -0.76 23.75 50.68
N ALA A 29 -1.87 24.48 50.95
CA ALA A 29 -3.06 24.37 51.81
C ALA A 29 -4.19 25.38 51.41
N GLY A 30 -5.45 25.13 51.79
CA GLY A 30 -6.44 26.15 52.24
C GLY A 30 -7.38 26.84 51.22
N CYS A 31 -8.57 27.34 51.59
CA CYS A 31 -9.31 27.27 52.88
C CYS A 31 -10.82 27.60 52.74
N GLY A 32 -11.69 26.89 53.49
CA GLY A 32 -13.04 27.32 53.92
C GLY A 32 -14.23 27.07 52.96
N ALA A 33 -15.46 26.80 53.42
CA ALA A 33 -15.90 26.49 54.80
C ALA A 33 -17.26 25.74 54.85
N ASP A 34 -17.38 24.83 55.82
CA ASP A 34 -18.59 24.11 56.30
C ASP A 34 -19.54 25.03 57.12
N PRO A 35 -20.72 24.60 57.66
CA PRO A 35 -21.26 23.22 57.74
C PRO A 35 -22.78 23.04 57.47
N SER A 36 -23.25 21.78 57.48
CA SER A 36 -24.37 21.35 58.36
C SER A 36 -24.60 19.83 58.35
N THR A 37 -24.62 19.19 59.53
CA THR A 37 -24.89 17.75 59.71
C THR A 37 -25.68 17.51 61.01
N PRO A 38 -26.73 16.68 60.95
CA PRO A 38 -26.99 15.66 61.98
C PRO A 38 -27.12 14.27 61.29
N ALA A 39 -26.55 13.16 61.75
CA ALA A 39 -26.54 12.55 63.08
C ALA A 39 -27.94 12.14 63.59
N ALA A 40 -28.21 10.90 64.00
CA ALA A 40 -27.48 9.63 63.85
C ALA A 40 -28.41 8.46 64.19
N GLN A 41 -28.26 7.27 63.57
CA GLN A 41 -28.68 5.98 64.14
C GLN A 41 -28.14 4.78 63.34
N ALA A 42 -28.02 3.63 64.01
CA ALA A 42 -27.55 2.34 63.49
C ALA A 42 -27.98 1.22 64.47
N PRO A 43 -27.83 -0.07 64.14
CA PRO A 43 -27.71 -0.70 62.82
C PRO A 43 -28.90 -1.63 62.51
N ALA A 44 -28.98 -2.15 61.27
CA ALA A 44 -29.75 -3.34 60.95
C ALA A 44 -28.89 -4.27 60.08
N ASP A 45 -29.00 -5.57 60.34
CA ASP A 45 -28.19 -6.64 59.79
C ASP A 45 -28.72 -7.09 58.42
N GLU A 46 -27.92 -6.96 57.36
CA GLU A 46 -28.25 -7.60 56.08
C GLU A 46 -26.98 -7.99 55.30
N SER A 47 -26.74 -9.30 55.28
CA SER A 47 -26.24 -10.13 54.18
C SER A 47 -25.13 -9.60 53.26
N VAL A 48 -24.00 -10.31 53.27
CA VAL A 48 -22.96 -10.20 52.25
C VAL A 48 -23.50 -10.75 50.92
N GLU A 49 -23.56 -9.90 49.88
CA GLU A 49 -23.51 -10.38 48.49
C GLU A 49 -22.20 -9.87 47.86
N ASP A 50 -21.39 -10.82 47.41
CA ASP A 50 -20.16 -10.60 46.65
C ASP A 50 -20.57 -10.23 45.23
N ASP A 51 -20.73 -8.92 44.97
CA ASP A 51 -21.13 -8.39 43.66
C ASP A 51 -19.95 -8.51 42.68
N ALA A 52 -19.72 -9.75 42.26
CA ALA A 52 -18.60 -10.17 41.45
C ALA A 52 -18.65 -9.41 40.12
N VAL A 53 -17.70 -8.48 39.95
CA VAL A 53 -17.52 -7.69 38.74
C VAL A 53 -17.38 -8.64 37.56
N THR A 54 -18.50 -8.87 36.88
CA THR A 54 -18.59 -9.67 35.67
C THR A 54 -17.89 -8.87 34.60
N GLY A 55 -16.58 -9.12 34.45
CA GLY A 55 -15.77 -8.50 33.42
C GLY A 55 -16.43 -8.76 32.08
N ALA A 56 -17.02 -7.71 31.49
CA ALA A 56 -17.62 -7.81 30.18
C ALA A 56 -16.55 -8.36 29.23
N ALA A 57 -16.84 -9.49 28.60
CA ALA A 57 -15.94 -10.07 27.62
C ALA A 57 -15.60 -8.99 26.57
N PRO A 58 -14.35 -8.91 26.11
CA PRO A 58 -14.03 -8.00 25.00
C PRO A 58 -15.01 -8.29 23.84
N PRO A 59 -15.48 -7.25 23.14
CA PRO A 59 -16.39 -7.45 22.01
C PRO A 59 -15.72 -8.44 21.03
N PRO A 60 -16.48 -9.37 20.42
CA PRO A 60 -15.89 -10.32 19.48
C PRO A 60 -15.19 -9.53 18.37
N ASP A 61 -13.91 -9.82 18.17
CA ASP A 61 -13.10 -9.15 17.14
C ASP A 61 -13.80 -9.27 15.78
N ALA A 62 -13.85 -8.15 15.04
CA ALA A 62 -14.56 -8.11 13.78
C ALA A 62 -13.87 -9.03 12.76
N ALA A 63 -14.59 -10.05 12.30
CA ALA A 63 -14.08 -10.95 11.28
C ALA A 63 -13.74 -10.17 9.99
N PHE A 64 -12.59 -10.50 9.41
CA PHE A 64 -12.04 -9.84 8.22
C PHE A 64 -11.57 -10.90 7.22
N ASP A 65 -11.35 -10.52 5.96
CA ASP A 65 -10.98 -11.51 4.94
C ASP A 65 -9.49 -11.85 4.93
N ALA A 66 -9.16 -13.14 4.74
CA ALA A 66 -7.77 -13.57 4.69
C ALA A 66 -6.99 -12.93 3.54
N THR A 67 -5.77 -12.48 3.86
CA THR A 67 -4.90 -11.71 2.97
C THR A 67 -3.63 -12.46 2.60
N LEU A 68 -3.14 -12.22 1.37
CA LEU A 68 -1.85 -12.68 0.89
C LEU A 68 -1.29 -11.70 -0.15
N ASP A 69 -0.18 -11.06 0.16
CA ASP A 69 0.63 -10.28 -0.77
C ASP A 69 1.81 -11.11 -1.27
N LEU A 70 2.11 -11.03 -2.57
CA LEU A 70 3.37 -11.51 -3.15
C LEU A 70 4.02 -10.41 -4.01
N VAL A 71 5.32 -10.22 -3.85
CA VAL A 71 6.12 -9.21 -4.59
C VAL A 71 7.36 -9.87 -5.17
N ASN A 72 7.47 -9.95 -6.49
CA ASN A 72 8.68 -10.43 -7.18
C ASN A 72 9.72 -9.29 -7.25
N ASN A 73 10.60 -9.22 -6.25
CA ASN A 73 11.68 -8.26 -6.19
C ASN A 73 12.91 -8.75 -6.96
N ASN A 74 12.83 -8.68 -8.30
CA ASN A 74 13.91 -9.04 -9.23
C ASN A 74 14.40 -10.49 -9.06
N GLY A 75 13.48 -11.45 -9.12
CA GLY A 75 13.72 -12.88 -8.91
C GLY A 75 13.44 -13.34 -7.47
N THR A 76 13.64 -12.49 -6.47
CA THR A 76 13.32 -12.84 -5.07
C THR A 76 11.86 -12.54 -4.75
N ILE A 77 11.04 -13.58 -4.60
CA ILE A 77 9.67 -13.45 -4.11
C ILE A 77 9.69 -13.08 -2.62
N ARG A 78 9.02 -11.98 -2.27
CA ARG A 78 8.64 -11.68 -0.89
C ARG A 78 7.15 -11.88 -0.71
N TYR A 79 6.75 -12.63 0.32
CA TYR A 79 5.34 -12.83 0.67
C TYR A 79 5.00 -12.35 2.10
N HIS A 80 3.75 -11.95 2.27
CA HIS A 80 3.17 -11.48 3.52
C HIS A 80 1.70 -11.90 3.53
N GLY A 81 1.12 -12.25 4.67
CA GLY A 81 -0.32 -12.53 4.71
C GLY A 81 -0.84 -12.88 6.09
N ARG A 82 -2.17 -12.98 6.20
CA ARG A 82 -2.88 -13.38 7.42
C ARG A 82 -4.03 -14.31 7.08
N VAL A 83 -4.10 -15.45 7.77
CA VAL A 83 -5.03 -16.55 7.47
C VAL A 83 -5.66 -17.12 8.74
N GLU A 84 -6.75 -17.85 8.58
CA GLU A 84 -7.59 -18.39 9.66
C GLU A 84 -6.93 -19.52 10.46
N GLY A 85 -5.96 -20.22 9.86
CA GLY A 85 -5.39 -21.41 10.49
C GLY A 85 -4.15 -21.98 9.80
N GLU A 86 -3.45 -22.83 10.55
CA GLU A 86 -2.18 -23.48 10.15
C GLU A 86 -2.32 -24.31 8.86
N ALA A 87 -3.46 -24.98 8.66
CA ALA A 87 -3.71 -25.77 7.45
C ALA A 87 -3.70 -24.93 6.15
N THR A 88 -4.20 -23.69 6.20
CA THR A 88 -4.23 -22.77 5.06
C THR A 88 -2.86 -22.10 4.87
N ARG A 89 -2.19 -21.72 5.96
CA ARG A 89 -0.79 -21.30 5.93
C ARG A 89 0.11 -22.33 5.25
N ASP A 90 -0.01 -23.60 5.63
CA ASP A 90 0.77 -24.69 5.07
C ASP A 90 0.36 -25.04 3.63
N ALA A 91 -0.87 -24.73 3.21
CA ALA A 91 -1.26 -24.79 1.80
C ALA A 91 -0.55 -23.71 0.97
N ILE A 92 -0.47 -22.46 1.48
CA ILE A 92 0.25 -21.36 0.81
C ILE A 92 1.74 -21.66 0.71
N LEU A 93 2.37 -22.08 1.80
CA LEU A 93 3.81 -22.40 1.81
C LEU A 93 4.16 -23.55 0.84
N ARG A 94 3.29 -24.54 0.68
CA ARG A 94 3.44 -25.60 -0.34
C ARG A 94 3.21 -25.11 -1.77
N ALA A 95 2.28 -24.18 -1.99
CA ALA A 95 2.07 -23.58 -3.30
C ALA A 95 3.30 -22.74 -3.74
N ILE A 96 3.81 -21.90 -2.84
CA ILE A 96 5.00 -21.07 -3.06
C ILE A 96 6.24 -21.96 -3.28
N GLY A 97 6.49 -22.94 -2.40
CA GLY A 97 7.62 -23.87 -2.52
C GLY A 97 7.50 -24.89 -3.66
N GLY A 98 6.38 -24.91 -4.40
CA GLY A 98 6.20 -25.68 -5.63
C GLY A 98 6.40 -24.86 -6.90
N ALA A 99 6.38 -23.53 -6.82
CA ALA A 99 6.44 -22.61 -7.97
C ALA A 99 7.78 -21.85 -8.12
N PHE A 100 8.55 -21.70 -7.03
CA PHE A 100 9.82 -20.94 -7.02
C PHE A 100 10.96 -21.77 -6.41
N GLU A 101 12.23 -21.47 -6.75
CA GLU A 101 13.36 -22.28 -6.26
C GLU A 101 13.65 -22.06 -4.76
N ALA A 102 14.37 -23.04 -4.18
CA ALA A 102 14.65 -23.11 -2.75
C ALA A 102 15.62 -21.99 -2.29
N GLY A 103 15.04 -20.86 -1.88
CA GLY A 103 15.75 -19.67 -1.42
C GLY A 103 15.32 -18.38 -2.12
N GLU A 104 14.55 -18.48 -3.21
CA GLU A 104 14.00 -17.32 -3.92
C GLU A 104 12.77 -16.75 -3.21
N ALA A 105 11.99 -17.59 -2.52
CA ALA A 105 10.82 -17.16 -1.76
C ALA A 105 11.13 -16.95 -0.27
N SER A 106 10.76 -15.79 0.26
CA SER A 106 10.93 -15.43 1.68
C SER A 106 9.74 -14.62 2.19
N GLY A 107 9.35 -14.78 3.46
CA GLY A 107 8.17 -14.10 3.97
C GLY A 107 7.69 -14.62 5.33
N ASP A 108 6.53 -14.14 5.74
CA ASP A 108 5.80 -14.59 6.92
C ASP A 108 4.29 -14.68 6.62
N ILE A 109 3.61 -15.58 7.32
CA ILE A 109 2.15 -15.76 7.23
C ILE A 109 1.62 -15.93 8.66
N GLN A 110 0.86 -14.93 9.09
CA GLN A 110 0.29 -14.85 10.43
C GLN A 110 -1.00 -15.67 10.50
N ILE A 111 -1.22 -16.33 11.64
CA ILE A 111 -2.48 -17.02 11.94
C ILE A 111 -3.30 -16.12 12.86
N ASP A 112 -4.53 -15.81 12.46
CA ASP A 112 -5.48 -15.02 13.22
C ASP A 112 -6.87 -15.67 13.09
N PRO A 113 -7.48 -16.14 14.18
CA PRO A 113 -8.75 -16.90 14.14
C PRO A 113 -9.95 -16.05 13.68
N ASN A 114 -9.79 -14.74 13.54
CA ASN A 114 -10.81 -13.83 13.03
C ASN A 114 -10.78 -13.68 11.50
N ALA A 115 -9.79 -14.25 10.82
CA ALA A 115 -9.74 -14.26 9.36
C ALA A 115 -10.77 -15.25 8.76
N THR A 116 -11.40 -14.91 7.64
CA THR A 116 -12.26 -15.83 6.87
C THR A 116 -11.41 -16.80 6.03
N ALA A 117 -11.90 -18.01 5.78
CA ALA A 117 -11.17 -19.01 4.99
C ALA A 117 -11.10 -18.60 3.49
N PRO A 118 -9.89 -18.43 2.90
CA PRO A 118 -9.74 -17.80 1.59
C PRO A 118 -10.21 -18.67 0.43
N GLY A 119 -11.08 -18.12 -0.43
CA GLY A 119 -11.53 -18.78 -1.65
C GLY A 119 -10.43 -19.01 -2.69
N TRP A 120 -9.43 -18.12 -2.73
CA TRP A 120 -8.33 -18.13 -3.70
C TRP A 120 -7.30 -19.26 -3.50
N ILE A 121 -7.25 -19.91 -2.33
CA ILE A 121 -6.22 -20.92 -2.04
C ILE A 121 -6.19 -22.09 -3.03
N ARG A 122 -7.34 -22.42 -3.65
CA ARG A 122 -7.46 -23.51 -4.63
C ARG A 122 -6.81 -23.21 -5.98
N GLY A 123 -6.85 -21.95 -6.42
CA GLY A 123 -6.29 -21.52 -7.70
C GLY A 123 -4.84 -21.02 -7.59
N LEU A 124 -4.36 -20.74 -6.38
CA LEU A 124 -3.05 -20.15 -6.12
C LEU A 124 -1.89 -20.89 -6.80
N PRO A 125 -1.70 -22.23 -6.71
CA PRO A 125 -0.53 -22.89 -7.30
C PRO A 125 -0.40 -22.63 -8.82
N ALA A 126 -1.50 -22.82 -9.56
CA ALA A 126 -1.56 -22.63 -11.01
C ALA A 126 -1.69 -21.15 -11.45
N PHE A 127 -1.70 -20.21 -10.50
CA PHE A 127 -1.45 -18.79 -10.74
C PHE A 127 0.03 -18.45 -10.50
N LEU A 128 0.68 -19.04 -9.48
CA LEU A 128 2.10 -18.83 -9.20
C LEU A 128 3.00 -19.33 -10.33
N GLU A 129 2.64 -20.41 -11.03
CA GLU A 129 3.27 -20.85 -12.29
C GLU A 129 3.29 -19.78 -13.41
N ALA A 130 2.44 -18.74 -13.33
CA ALA A 130 2.45 -17.60 -14.23
C ALA A 130 3.11 -16.34 -13.64
N PHE A 131 3.42 -16.32 -12.34
CA PHE A 131 3.88 -15.15 -11.57
C PHE A 131 5.42 -15.00 -11.50
N ASP A 132 6.13 -15.48 -12.53
CA ASP A 132 7.56 -15.20 -12.71
C ASP A 132 7.79 -13.94 -13.57
N ILE A 133 7.52 -12.77 -12.99
CA ILE A 133 7.64 -11.47 -13.66
C ILE A 133 8.40 -10.48 -12.75
N PRO A 134 9.69 -10.20 -13.03
CA PRO A 134 10.53 -9.31 -12.23
C PRO A 134 10.01 -7.88 -12.04
N GLY A 135 9.48 -7.59 -10.85
CA GLY A 135 8.89 -6.31 -10.47
C GLY A 135 7.35 -6.32 -10.40
N ALA A 136 6.69 -7.46 -10.66
CA ALA A 136 5.26 -7.62 -10.42
C ALA A 136 4.95 -7.79 -8.92
N ALA A 137 3.79 -7.31 -8.50
CA ALA A 137 3.24 -7.49 -7.16
C ALA A 137 1.75 -7.81 -7.25
N VAL A 138 1.25 -8.71 -6.41
CA VAL A 138 -0.17 -9.12 -6.37
C VAL A 138 -0.64 -9.20 -4.92
N GLY A 139 -1.75 -8.53 -4.62
CA GLY A 139 -2.47 -8.65 -3.35
C GLY A 139 -3.73 -9.49 -3.55
N PHE A 140 -3.98 -10.41 -2.62
CA PHE A 140 -5.22 -11.17 -2.49
C PHE A 140 -5.90 -10.74 -1.18
N GLU A 141 -7.17 -10.35 -1.23
CA GLU A 141 -7.98 -9.96 -0.07
C GLU A 141 -9.41 -10.50 -0.28
N GLY A 142 -9.78 -11.58 0.41
CA GLY A 142 -11.11 -12.20 0.30
C GLY A 142 -11.45 -12.73 -1.09
N ASP A 143 -12.31 -12.01 -1.82
CA ASP A 143 -12.69 -12.27 -3.22
C ASP A 143 -11.99 -11.32 -4.23
N THR A 144 -11.17 -10.39 -3.75
CA THR A 144 -10.56 -9.32 -4.53
C THR A 144 -9.07 -9.57 -4.75
N LEU A 145 -8.61 -9.33 -5.98
CA LEU A 145 -7.23 -9.55 -6.43
C LEU A 145 -6.70 -8.27 -7.09
N GLU A 146 -5.71 -7.60 -6.49
CA GLU A 146 -5.11 -6.37 -7.01
C GLU A 146 -3.71 -6.62 -7.60
N LEU A 147 -3.52 -6.42 -8.91
CA LEU A 147 -2.20 -6.49 -9.55
C LEU A 147 -1.54 -5.10 -9.52
N THR A 148 -0.26 -5.03 -9.13
CA THR A 148 0.55 -3.80 -9.09
C THR A 148 2.00 -4.10 -9.51
N GLY A 149 2.88 -3.11 -9.43
CA GLY A 149 4.27 -3.24 -9.87
C GLY A 149 4.48 -3.03 -11.38
N ARG A 150 5.67 -3.33 -11.86
CA ARG A 150 6.14 -3.01 -13.22
C ARG A 150 5.97 -4.20 -14.15
N LEU A 151 4.95 -4.16 -15.02
CA LEU A 151 4.68 -5.16 -16.06
C LEU A 151 4.48 -4.52 -17.44
N ASP A 152 4.95 -5.18 -18.50
CA ASP A 152 4.58 -4.83 -19.88
C ASP A 152 3.18 -5.35 -20.27
N GLN A 153 2.72 -5.03 -21.48
CA GLN A 153 1.38 -5.39 -21.95
C GLN A 153 1.17 -6.91 -22.10
N GLU A 154 2.19 -7.67 -22.50
CA GLU A 154 2.11 -9.12 -22.70
C GLU A 154 2.13 -9.86 -21.35
N GLN A 155 3.05 -9.46 -20.46
CA GLN A 155 3.13 -9.90 -19.07
C GLN A 155 1.81 -9.69 -18.32
N ARG A 156 1.25 -8.47 -18.43
CA ARG A 156 -0.03 -8.10 -17.80
C ARG A 156 -1.21 -8.86 -18.39
N ALA A 157 -1.24 -9.08 -19.71
CA ALA A 157 -2.26 -9.90 -20.35
C ALA A 157 -2.17 -11.37 -19.87
N ARG A 158 -0.96 -11.96 -19.84
CA ARG A 158 -0.70 -13.32 -19.35
C ARG A 158 -1.19 -13.52 -17.91
N LEU A 159 -0.91 -12.58 -17.01
CA LEU A 159 -1.42 -12.63 -15.63
C LEU A 159 -2.94 -12.41 -15.54
N THR A 160 -3.50 -11.49 -16.30
CA THR A 160 -4.96 -11.24 -16.31
C THR A 160 -5.72 -12.48 -16.77
N ASP A 161 -5.22 -13.16 -17.80
CA ASP A 161 -5.77 -14.41 -18.30
C ASP A 161 -5.56 -15.58 -17.34
N ALA A 162 -4.43 -15.64 -16.61
CA ALA A 162 -4.22 -16.60 -15.54
C ALA A 162 -5.22 -16.38 -14.39
N ALA A 163 -5.37 -15.13 -13.92
CA ALA A 163 -6.30 -14.78 -12.85
C ALA A 163 -7.75 -15.11 -13.22
N ARG A 164 -8.20 -14.76 -14.43
CA ARG A 164 -9.54 -15.12 -14.94
C ARG A 164 -9.80 -16.61 -15.02
N ARG A 165 -8.78 -17.43 -15.33
CA ARG A 165 -8.90 -18.90 -15.38
C ARG A 165 -8.98 -19.53 -13.99
N GLN A 166 -8.11 -19.12 -13.06
CA GLN A 166 -8.05 -19.74 -11.73
C GLN A 166 -9.07 -19.16 -10.73
N PHE A 167 -9.52 -17.92 -10.94
CA PHE A 167 -10.40 -17.19 -10.03
C PHE A 167 -11.61 -16.59 -10.76
N PRO A 168 -12.47 -17.40 -11.41
CA PRO A 168 -13.56 -16.92 -12.28
C PRO A 168 -14.66 -16.13 -11.56
N GLY A 169 -14.70 -16.14 -10.23
CA GLY A 169 -15.59 -15.32 -9.40
C GLY A 169 -14.92 -14.14 -8.71
N ALA A 170 -13.61 -13.91 -8.90
CA ALA A 170 -12.88 -12.87 -8.20
C ALA A 170 -13.04 -11.49 -8.81
N ARG A 171 -13.06 -10.46 -7.96
CA ARG A 171 -12.99 -9.05 -8.36
C ARG A 171 -11.53 -8.71 -8.68
N LEU A 172 -11.19 -8.72 -9.96
CA LEU A 172 -9.88 -8.27 -10.42
C LEU A 172 -9.79 -6.74 -10.40
N THR A 173 -8.77 -6.20 -9.74
CA THR A 173 -8.48 -4.77 -9.60
C THR A 173 -7.01 -4.48 -9.95
N GLY A 174 -6.58 -3.22 -9.83
CA GLY A 174 -5.23 -2.81 -10.21
C GLY A 174 -4.98 -3.02 -11.71
N LEU A 175 -3.76 -3.44 -12.06
CA LEU A 175 -3.32 -3.64 -13.44
C LEU A 175 -4.05 -4.78 -14.19
N PHE A 176 -4.87 -5.60 -13.51
CA PHE A 176 -5.78 -6.54 -14.19
C PHE A 176 -6.93 -5.82 -14.92
N VAL A 177 -7.27 -4.61 -14.48
CA VAL A 177 -8.17 -3.68 -15.17
C VAL A 177 -7.35 -2.51 -15.72
N GLY A 178 -8.02 -1.61 -16.46
CA GLY A 178 -7.33 -0.49 -17.09
C GLY A 178 -6.55 -0.83 -18.37
N ALA A 179 -6.03 0.25 -19.00
CA ALA A 179 -5.72 0.36 -20.42
C ALA A 179 -7.00 0.30 -21.28
N GLY A 180 -7.88 1.28 -21.07
CA GLY A 180 -9.05 1.48 -21.93
C GLY A 180 -8.63 1.84 -23.37
N ALA A 181 -9.52 1.60 -24.33
CA ALA A 181 -9.26 1.90 -25.74
C ALA A 181 -9.00 3.40 -26.01
N GLU A 182 -9.48 4.28 -25.12
CA GLU A 182 -9.24 5.73 -25.16
C GLU A 182 -7.77 6.08 -24.83
N ASP A 183 -7.21 5.47 -23.79
CA ASP A 183 -5.80 5.65 -23.41
C ASP A 183 -4.82 4.93 -24.37
N ALA A 184 -5.30 4.02 -25.22
CA ALA A 184 -4.44 3.22 -26.10
C ALA A 184 -3.56 4.08 -27.03
N ALA A 185 -4.05 5.25 -27.46
CA ALA A 185 -3.26 6.20 -28.25
C ALA A 185 -2.18 6.90 -27.40
N ALA A 186 -2.48 7.26 -26.16
CA ALA A 186 -1.53 7.87 -25.23
C ALA A 186 -0.45 6.87 -24.78
N ILE A 187 -0.84 5.61 -24.52
CA ILE A 187 0.08 4.50 -24.24
C ILE A 187 0.99 4.22 -25.44
N ALA A 188 0.46 4.22 -26.66
CA ALA A 188 1.26 4.09 -27.88
C ALA A 188 2.24 5.28 -28.06
N ALA A 189 1.83 6.50 -27.72
CA ALA A 189 2.71 7.67 -27.73
C ALA A 189 3.85 7.55 -26.69
N LEU A 190 3.56 7.08 -25.46
CA LEU A 190 4.57 6.78 -24.45
C LEU A 190 5.55 5.70 -24.92
N ALA A 191 5.05 4.61 -25.51
CA ALA A 191 5.86 3.50 -26.01
C ALA A 191 6.74 3.89 -27.22
N ALA A 192 6.40 4.98 -27.91
CA ALA A 192 7.20 5.56 -28.98
C ALA A 192 8.28 6.57 -28.50
N LEU A 193 8.31 6.91 -27.20
CA LEU A 193 9.32 7.81 -26.65
C LEU A 193 10.71 7.13 -26.62
N GLY A 194 11.69 7.76 -27.26
CA GLY A 194 13.10 7.40 -27.14
C GLY A 194 13.80 8.21 -26.04
N PRO A 195 15.06 7.87 -25.69
CA PRO A 195 15.86 8.70 -24.79
C PRO A 195 16.01 10.14 -25.33
N GLU A 196 16.20 10.27 -26.64
CA GLU A 196 16.35 11.55 -27.35
C GLU A 196 15.05 12.35 -27.53
N SER A 197 13.87 11.79 -27.20
CA SER A 197 12.58 12.50 -27.36
C SER A 197 12.58 13.83 -26.61
N ALA A 198 11.94 14.84 -27.20
CA ALA A 198 11.94 16.19 -26.67
C ALA A 198 11.11 16.29 -25.37
N ALA A 199 11.52 17.20 -24.46
CA ALA A 199 10.80 17.41 -23.20
C ALA A 199 9.31 17.71 -23.41
N SER A 200 8.95 18.44 -24.47
CA SER A 200 7.56 18.74 -24.85
C SER A 200 6.79 17.54 -25.41
N GLU A 201 7.45 16.61 -26.11
CA GLU A 201 6.82 15.37 -26.60
C GLU A 201 6.48 14.45 -25.42
N VAL A 202 7.44 14.31 -24.50
CA VAL A 202 7.27 13.61 -23.23
C VAL A 202 6.14 14.22 -22.40
N GLU A 203 6.12 15.54 -22.27
CA GLU A 203 5.08 16.27 -21.52
C GLU A 203 3.69 16.09 -22.14
N GLN A 204 3.57 16.16 -23.48
CA GLN A 204 2.31 15.91 -24.17
C GLN A 204 1.84 14.45 -24.01
N ALA A 205 2.74 13.48 -24.17
CA ALA A 205 2.42 12.07 -23.98
C ALA A 205 1.91 11.80 -22.54
N LEU A 206 2.61 12.30 -21.52
CA LEU A 206 2.20 12.17 -20.11
C LEU A 206 0.87 12.87 -19.79
N ASN A 207 0.61 14.07 -20.33
CA ASN A 207 -0.65 14.79 -20.10
C ASN A 207 -1.84 14.28 -20.95
N SER A 208 -1.59 13.44 -21.96
CA SER A 208 -2.66 12.77 -22.73
C SER A 208 -3.25 11.54 -22.02
N LEU A 209 -2.67 11.14 -20.88
CA LEU A 209 -3.12 10.01 -20.06
C LEU A 209 -4.30 10.42 -19.17
N GLN A 210 -5.37 9.62 -19.15
CA GLN A 210 -6.49 9.88 -18.24
C GLN A 210 -6.25 9.23 -16.87
N VAL A 211 -5.63 9.97 -15.96
CA VAL A 211 -5.46 9.58 -14.55
C VAL A 211 -6.65 10.04 -13.71
N ALA A 212 -7.52 9.09 -13.37
CA ALA A 212 -8.66 9.27 -12.49
C ALA A 212 -8.36 8.79 -11.06
N PHE A 213 -9.22 9.19 -10.13
CA PHE A 213 -9.11 8.94 -8.69
C PHE A 213 -10.44 8.44 -8.14
N GLU A 214 -10.41 7.65 -7.08
CA GLU A 214 -11.61 7.22 -6.38
C GLU A 214 -12.38 8.43 -5.81
N PRO A 215 -13.74 8.40 -5.75
CA PRO A 215 -14.55 9.55 -5.35
C PRO A 215 -14.14 10.15 -3.99
N TYR A 216 -13.95 11.47 -3.96
CA TYR A 216 -13.50 12.24 -2.78
C TYR A 216 -12.16 11.79 -2.18
N SER A 217 -11.35 11.05 -2.95
CA SER A 217 -10.10 10.43 -2.47
C SER A 217 -8.86 10.92 -3.23
N ALA A 218 -7.71 10.55 -2.68
CA ALA A 218 -6.40 10.57 -3.33
C ALA A 218 -5.96 9.19 -3.85
N LYS A 219 -6.69 8.09 -3.58
CA LYS A 219 -6.41 6.79 -4.19
C LYS A 219 -6.63 6.89 -5.70
N VAL A 220 -5.60 6.59 -6.49
CA VAL A 220 -5.69 6.44 -7.95
C VAL A 220 -6.70 5.33 -8.26
N SER A 221 -7.62 5.58 -9.21
CA SER A 221 -8.66 4.61 -9.52
C SER A 221 -8.08 3.35 -10.18
N SER A 222 -8.73 2.21 -9.97
CA SER A 222 -8.23 0.93 -10.51
C SER A 222 -8.07 0.93 -12.04
N GLU A 223 -8.96 1.62 -12.77
CA GLU A 223 -8.89 1.78 -14.22
C GLU A 223 -7.66 2.56 -14.72
N SER A 224 -7.17 3.55 -13.96
CA SER A 224 -6.02 4.37 -14.35
C SER A 224 -4.67 3.80 -13.91
N LEU A 225 -4.64 2.77 -13.05
CA LEU A 225 -3.38 2.19 -12.59
C LEU A 225 -2.53 1.61 -13.73
N ALA A 226 -3.15 1.02 -14.76
CA ALA A 226 -2.43 0.55 -15.95
C ALA A 226 -1.81 1.70 -16.76
N THR A 227 -2.52 2.82 -16.86
CA THR A 227 -2.06 4.03 -17.56
C THR A 227 -0.93 4.72 -16.79
N VAL A 228 -1.02 4.78 -15.46
CA VAL A 228 0.08 5.25 -14.57
C VAL A 228 1.29 4.29 -14.60
N ALA A 229 1.07 2.99 -14.75
CA ALA A 229 2.17 2.02 -14.86
C ALA A 229 3.01 2.24 -16.14
N GLN A 230 2.35 2.46 -17.27
CA GLN A 230 3.03 2.82 -18.53
C GLN A 230 3.76 4.16 -18.43
N ALA A 231 3.18 5.15 -17.75
CA ALA A 231 3.89 6.40 -17.44
C ALA A 231 5.16 6.17 -16.60
N GLY A 232 5.09 5.33 -15.57
CA GLY A 232 6.25 5.01 -14.72
C GLY A 232 7.39 4.35 -15.51
N GLN A 233 7.05 3.45 -16.42
CA GLN A 233 8.01 2.77 -17.31
C GLN A 233 8.64 3.74 -18.31
N ALA A 234 7.85 4.60 -18.96
CA ALA A 234 8.36 5.65 -19.84
C ALA A 234 9.29 6.62 -19.09
N ILE A 235 8.92 7.02 -17.87
CA ILE A 235 9.74 7.90 -17.01
C ILE A 235 11.04 7.21 -16.58
N ALA A 236 11.03 5.91 -16.31
CA ALA A 236 12.22 5.13 -16.01
C ALA A 236 13.19 5.04 -17.22
N ALA A 237 12.66 4.98 -18.45
CA ALA A 237 13.45 4.90 -19.68
C ALA A 237 14.09 6.24 -20.14
N MET A 238 13.69 7.38 -19.56
CA MET A 238 14.25 8.69 -19.89
C MET A 238 15.73 8.84 -19.54
N PRO A 239 16.48 9.68 -20.27
CA PRO A 239 17.90 9.93 -19.99
C PRO A 239 18.10 10.55 -18.60
N PRO A 240 19.25 10.27 -17.95
CA PRO A 240 19.57 10.83 -16.64
C PRO A 240 19.65 12.37 -16.72
N GLY A 241 19.05 13.05 -15.75
CA GLY A 241 19.06 14.51 -15.62
C GLY A 241 17.67 15.14 -15.67
N ARG A 242 16.79 14.72 -16.61
CA ARG A 242 15.42 15.26 -16.71
C ARG A 242 14.64 15.01 -15.42
N ARG A 243 14.04 16.05 -14.84
CA ARG A 243 13.13 15.95 -13.69
C ARG A 243 11.68 16.12 -14.16
N ILE A 244 10.72 15.73 -13.32
CA ILE A 244 9.29 15.85 -13.60
C ILE A 244 8.61 16.45 -12.38
N GLU A 245 7.89 17.54 -12.58
CA GLU A 245 6.93 18.08 -11.61
C GLU A 245 5.56 17.44 -11.88
N ILE A 246 4.91 16.93 -10.83
CA ILE A 246 3.51 16.47 -10.86
C ILE A 246 2.68 17.49 -10.09
N ALA A 247 1.76 18.15 -10.79
CA ALA A 247 0.77 19.04 -10.20
C ALA A 247 -0.57 18.30 -10.08
N GLY A 248 -1.08 18.14 -8.86
CA GLY A 248 -2.39 17.57 -8.63
C GLY A 248 -3.49 18.63 -8.62
N HIS A 249 -4.71 18.22 -8.95
CA HIS A 249 -5.88 19.09 -9.02
C HIS A 249 -7.02 18.54 -8.16
N ALA A 250 -7.75 19.45 -7.50
CA ALA A 250 -8.95 19.16 -6.72
C ALA A 250 -10.10 20.07 -7.15
N ARG A 251 -11.32 19.53 -7.13
CA ARG A 251 -12.53 20.33 -7.38
C ARG A 251 -12.80 21.19 -6.17
N GLY A 252 -12.81 22.51 -6.39
CA GLY A 252 -13.01 23.50 -5.33
C GLY A 252 -14.18 23.17 -4.41
N SER A 253 -13.87 22.80 -3.16
CA SER A 253 -14.84 22.58 -2.09
C SER A 253 -15.33 23.89 -1.49
N GLY A 254 -14.60 24.99 -1.73
CA GLY A 254 -14.80 26.30 -1.13
C GLY A 254 -13.74 26.66 -0.09
N ASP A 255 -12.91 25.68 0.32
CA ASP A 255 -11.74 25.89 1.18
C ASP A 255 -10.46 25.53 0.42
N ALA A 256 -9.74 26.57 0.00
CA ALA A 256 -8.52 26.43 -0.79
C ALA A 256 -7.40 25.64 -0.09
N ALA A 257 -7.38 25.57 1.25
CA ALA A 257 -6.38 24.80 1.99
C ALA A 257 -6.73 23.30 2.02
N ILE A 258 -8.02 22.95 2.10
CA ILE A 258 -8.50 21.57 1.91
C ILE A 258 -8.24 21.13 0.46
N ASP A 259 -8.54 22.01 -0.50
CA ASP A 259 -8.36 21.74 -1.92
C ASP A 259 -6.86 21.56 -2.28
N GLU A 260 -5.95 22.41 -1.80
CA GLU A 260 -4.48 22.23 -2.00
C GLU A 260 -3.97 20.94 -1.35
N ALA A 261 -4.47 20.60 -0.14
CA ALA A 261 -4.06 19.39 0.56
C ALA A 261 -4.47 18.12 -0.20
N LEU A 262 -5.71 18.05 -0.71
CA LEU A 262 -6.18 16.94 -1.54
C LEU A 262 -5.46 16.88 -2.88
N ALA A 263 -5.23 18.02 -3.52
CA ALA A 263 -4.44 18.14 -4.75
C ALA A 263 -3.02 17.59 -4.55
N ARG A 264 -2.34 17.98 -3.48
CA ARG A 264 -1.00 17.47 -3.13
C ARG A 264 -1.01 15.95 -2.88
N GLN A 265 -1.96 15.45 -2.09
CA GLN A 265 -2.10 14.02 -1.82
C GLN A 265 -2.30 13.19 -3.09
N ARG A 266 -3.05 13.70 -4.08
CA ARG A 266 -3.25 13.04 -5.39
C ARG A 266 -1.95 12.94 -6.20
N ALA A 267 -1.18 14.02 -6.24
CA ALA A 267 0.12 14.01 -6.92
C ALA A 267 1.16 13.15 -6.19
N ASP A 268 1.16 13.11 -4.86
CA ASP A 268 1.98 12.18 -4.08
C ASP A 268 1.58 10.71 -4.29
N ALA A 269 0.27 10.40 -4.37
CA ALA A 269 -0.22 9.06 -4.67
C ALA A 269 0.19 8.57 -6.09
N VAL A 270 0.13 9.46 -7.09
CA VAL A 270 0.65 9.17 -8.43
C VAL A 270 2.17 9.00 -8.39
N LYS A 271 2.92 9.88 -7.69
CA LYS A 271 4.36 9.73 -7.51
C LYS A 271 4.73 8.37 -6.92
N VAL A 272 4.02 7.90 -5.89
CA VAL A 272 4.23 6.57 -5.31
C VAL A 272 4.06 5.46 -6.36
N GLN A 273 2.98 5.50 -7.15
CA GLN A 273 2.74 4.47 -8.18
C GLN A 273 3.75 4.53 -9.33
N LEU A 274 4.24 5.71 -9.71
CA LEU A 274 5.34 5.85 -10.69
C LEU A 274 6.64 5.24 -10.15
N ILE A 275 6.96 5.43 -8.87
CA ILE A 275 8.14 4.84 -8.21
C ILE A 275 8.02 3.31 -8.15
N VAL A 276 6.85 2.78 -7.79
CA VAL A 276 6.54 1.34 -7.85
C VAL A 276 6.73 0.77 -9.26
N ASN A 277 6.50 1.57 -10.29
CA ASN A 277 6.72 1.22 -11.69
C ASN A 277 8.16 1.47 -12.21
N GLY A 278 9.09 1.85 -11.33
CA GLY A 278 10.52 1.98 -11.62
C GLY A 278 11.02 3.41 -11.87
N ALA A 279 10.17 4.43 -11.78
CA ALA A 279 10.61 5.82 -11.89
C ALA A 279 11.46 6.24 -10.67
N ASN A 280 12.57 6.95 -10.91
CA ASN A 280 13.48 7.34 -9.83
C ASN A 280 12.83 8.43 -8.94
N PRO A 281 12.69 8.22 -7.61
CA PRO A 281 12.04 9.18 -6.71
C PRO A 281 12.74 10.55 -6.63
N ALA A 282 14.05 10.60 -6.88
CA ALA A 282 14.84 11.84 -6.91
C ALA A 282 14.67 12.64 -8.22
N ARG A 283 13.96 12.09 -9.22
CA ARG A 283 13.60 12.78 -10.46
C ARG A 283 12.16 13.32 -10.45
N ILE A 284 11.38 13.09 -9.38
CA ILE A 284 9.96 13.48 -9.30
C ILE A 284 9.74 14.48 -8.17
N GLU A 285 9.24 15.67 -8.50
CA GLU A 285 8.82 16.74 -7.61
C GLU A 285 7.28 16.83 -7.60
N VAL A 286 6.67 17.27 -6.49
CA VAL A 286 5.20 17.25 -6.30
C VAL A 286 4.66 18.59 -5.82
N ARG A 287 3.62 19.08 -6.49
CA ARG A 287 2.85 20.28 -6.15
C ARG A 287 1.37 19.92 -6.01
N GLY A 288 0.72 20.41 -4.96
CA GLY A 288 -0.73 20.60 -4.98
C GLY A 288 -1.00 21.94 -5.64
N ASP A 289 -1.87 22.00 -6.64
CA ASP A 289 -2.25 23.25 -7.26
C ASP A 289 -3.69 23.63 -6.88
N VAL A 290 -3.91 24.93 -6.66
CA VAL A 290 -5.25 25.47 -6.40
C VAL A 290 -5.82 25.90 -7.73
N ALA A 291 -6.94 25.29 -8.14
CA ALA A 291 -7.49 25.31 -9.48
C ALA A 291 -7.54 26.71 -10.14
N THR A 292 -6.46 27.04 -10.86
CA THR A 292 -6.26 28.31 -11.58
C THR A 292 -5.86 28.11 -13.04
N ASP A 293 -5.57 26.88 -13.47
CA ASP A 293 -5.46 26.52 -14.89
C ASP A 293 -6.83 26.11 -15.45
N PRO A 294 -7.44 26.90 -16.35
CA PRO A 294 -8.72 26.56 -16.98
C PRO A 294 -8.63 25.39 -17.98
N HIS A 295 -7.45 24.82 -18.23
CA HIS A 295 -7.23 23.67 -19.11
C HIS A 295 -7.11 22.33 -18.36
N ALA A 296 -7.18 22.32 -17.02
CA ALA A 296 -7.17 21.09 -16.24
C ALA A 296 -8.32 20.16 -16.71
N PRO A 297 -8.02 18.99 -17.32
CA PRO A 297 -8.99 18.29 -18.18
C PRO A 297 -10.17 17.70 -17.41
N ARG A 298 -9.97 17.44 -16.10
CA ARG A 298 -11.02 17.10 -15.13
C ARG A 298 -10.63 17.74 -13.79
N ALA A 299 -11.60 18.19 -13.01
CA ALA A 299 -11.36 18.76 -11.68
C ALA A 299 -10.81 17.75 -10.64
N ASP A 300 -10.72 16.47 -11.01
CA ASP A 300 -10.02 15.42 -10.27
C ASP A 300 -9.00 14.77 -11.22
N SER A 301 -7.79 15.34 -11.29
CA SER A 301 -6.73 14.92 -12.22
C SER A 301 -5.34 15.28 -11.71
N VAL A 302 -4.31 14.88 -12.45
CA VAL A 302 -2.93 15.38 -12.32
C VAL A 302 -2.46 15.89 -13.68
N THR A 303 -1.60 16.89 -13.68
CA THR A 303 -0.81 17.30 -14.85
C THR A 303 0.68 17.09 -14.58
N PHE A 304 1.41 16.79 -15.65
CA PHE A 304 2.85 16.53 -15.62
C PHE A 304 3.60 17.67 -16.28
N ARG A 305 4.79 17.98 -15.78
CA ARG A 305 5.67 18.97 -16.40
C ARG A 305 7.11 18.48 -16.42
N VAL A 306 7.75 18.54 -17.58
CA VAL A 306 9.14 18.08 -17.74
C VAL A 306 10.09 19.24 -17.49
N LEU A 307 10.95 19.06 -16.49
CA LEU A 307 11.98 20.02 -16.10
C LEU A 307 13.33 19.59 -16.71
N ASN A 308 13.96 20.52 -17.43
CA ASN A 308 15.35 20.41 -17.87
C ASN A 308 16.36 20.76 -16.76
#